data_AF-A0A9E3Q2J3-F1
#
_entry.id   AF-A0A9E3Q2J3-F1
#
_cell.length_a   1.000
_cell.length_b   1.000
_cell.length_c   1.000
_cell.angle_alpha   90.00
_cell.angle_beta   90.00
_cell.angle_gamma   90.00
#
_symmetry.space_group_name_H-M   'P 1'
#
loop_
_entity.id
_entity.type
_entity.pdbx_description
1 polymer ?
#
loop_
_entity_poly.entity_id
_entity_poly.type
_entity_poly.pdbx_seq_one_letter_code
_entity_poly.pdbx_strand_id
1 'polypeptide(L)'
;MGTGGEMAWWRSEDEGRTWRPARRVTSDSAFNHAYARRPLHVREPFVGFWADGDPRTFGPSRLYFTDGRGERVWRLPDPMSDERQVPERWPPGR
;
A
#
# COMPACT_ATOMS: atom_id res chain seq x y z
N MET A 1 15.77 14.58 -5.42
CA MET A 1 15.03 14.05 -4.26
C MET A 1 13.65 13.64 -4.73
N GLY A 2 13.20 12.44 -4.34
CA GLY A 2 11.91 11.90 -4.71
C GLY A 2 10.90 12.04 -3.58
N THR A 3 9.60 12.09 -3.90
CA THR A 3 8.50 12.03 -2.92
C THR A 3 8.06 10.59 -2.69
N GLY A 4 7.42 10.32 -1.55
CA GLY A 4 7.01 8.97 -1.15
C GLY A 4 8.08 8.22 -0.34
N GLY A 5 7.87 6.93 -0.12
CA GLY A 5 8.76 6.09 0.67
C GLY A 5 8.09 4.76 1.01
N GLU A 6 8.24 4.28 2.24
CA GLU A 6 7.56 3.08 2.72
C GLU A 6 6.18 3.38 3.32
N MET A 7 5.30 2.40 3.26
CA MET A 7 4.00 2.46 3.91
C MET A 7 4.10 2.00 5.36
N ALA A 8 3.42 2.72 6.26
CA ALA A 8 3.31 2.37 7.67
C ALA A 8 1.88 2.59 8.17
N TRP A 9 1.43 1.70 9.05
CA TRP A 9 0.23 1.89 9.84
C TRP A 9 0.58 2.63 11.12
N TRP A 10 -0.19 3.68 11.39
CA TRP A 10 -0.14 4.44 12.62
C TRP A 10 -1.46 4.27 13.36
N ARG A 11 -1.38 4.20 14.68
CA ARG A 11 -2.55 4.11 15.54
C ARG A 11 -2.54 5.27 16.53
N SER A 12 -3.71 5.85 16.72
CA SER A 12 -4.01 6.74 17.83
C SER A 12 -5.02 6.05 18.74
N GLU A 13 -4.89 6.27 20.05
CA GLU A 13 -5.81 5.77 21.07
C GLU A 13 -6.45 6.92 21.87
N ASP A 14 -6.18 8.15 21.47
CA ASP A 14 -6.58 9.39 22.15
C ASP A 14 -7.19 10.38 21.15
N GLU A 15 -8.03 9.86 20.25
CA GLU A 15 -8.79 10.64 19.26
C GLU A 15 -7.91 11.48 18.32
N GLY A 16 -6.71 11.01 18.03
CA GLY A 16 -5.78 11.63 17.08
C GLY A 16 -4.81 12.64 17.71
N ARG A 17 -4.78 12.78 19.04
CA ARG A 17 -3.85 13.71 19.72
C ARG A 17 -2.41 13.20 19.67
N THR A 18 -2.21 11.90 19.87
CA THR A 18 -0.93 11.24 19.71
C THR A 18 -1.02 10.05 18.78
N TRP A 19 0.07 9.79 18.09
CA TRP A 19 0.19 8.72 17.11
C TRP A 19 1.43 7.90 17.43
N ARG A 20 1.26 6.58 17.42
CA ARG A 20 2.37 5.64 17.55
C ARG A 20 2.46 4.74 16.33
N PRO A 21 3.68 4.39 15.88
CA PRO A 21 3.84 3.46 14.78
C PRO A 21 3.30 2.10 15.22
N ALA A 22 2.28 1.61 14.52
CA ALA A 22 1.67 0.32 14.82
C ALA A 22 2.37 -0.80 14.03
N ARG A 23 2.66 -0.53 12.74
CA ARG A 23 3.29 -1.52 11.87
C ARG A 23 3.96 -0.87 10.65
N ARG A 24 5.07 -1.44 10.22
CA ARG A 24 5.64 -1.18 8.89
C ARG A 24 4.99 -2.13 7.87
N VAL A 25 4.36 -1.58 6.84
CA VAL A 25 3.56 -2.34 5.84
C VAL A 25 4.42 -2.81 4.68
N THR A 26 5.30 -1.93 4.19
CA THR A 26 6.28 -2.22 3.16
C THR A 26 7.67 -1.88 3.68
N SER A 27 8.70 -2.52 3.11
CA SER A 27 10.08 -2.26 3.49
C SER A 27 11.04 -2.65 2.39
N ASP A 28 12.09 -1.85 2.26
CA ASP A 28 13.19 -2.06 1.31
C ASP A 28 12.66 -2.15 -0.14
N SER A 29 11.61 -1.37 -0.42
CA SER A 29 10.95 -1.30 -1.72
C SER A 29 11.84 -0.58 -2.73
N ALA A 30 11.93 -1.13 -3.94
CA ALA A 30 12.64 -0.51 -5.06
C ALA A 30 11.95 0.77 -5.57
N PHE A 31 10.64 0.90 -5.33
CA PHE A 31 9.81 2.02 -5.75
C PHE A 31 9.25 2.74 -4.52
N ASN A 32 9.11 4.06 -4.63
CA ASN A 32 8.49 4.84 -3.57
C ASN A 32 6.98 4.60 -3.58
N HIS A 33 6.44 4.21 -2.43
CA HIS A 33 5.00 4.18 -2.21
C HIS A 33 4.50 5.58 -1.85
N ALA A 34 3.40 5.99 -2.49
CA ALA A 34 2.79 7.29 -2.32
C ALA A 34 1.27 7.21 -2.51
N TYR A 35 0.58 8.34 -2.29
CA TYR A 35 -0.84 8.46 -2.55
C TYR A 35 -1.72 7.49 -1.73
N ALA A 36 -1.46 7.39 -0.42
CA ALA A 36 -2.29 6.60 0.48
C ALA A 36 -3.72 7.16 0.57
N ARG A 37 -4.70 6.26 0.45
CA ARG A 37 -6.13 6.58 0.45
C ARG A 37 -6.92 5.55 1.24
N ARG A 38 -8.00 6.01 1.88
CA ARG A 38 -9.02 5.17 2.52
C ARG A 38 -10.20 4.99 1.56
N PRO A 39 -10.67 3.76 1.31
CA PRO A 39 -11.91 3.51 0.56
C PRO A 39 -13.13 4.18 1.23
N LEU A 40 -14.12 4.57 0.42
CA LEU A 40 -15.38 5.10 0.93
C LEU A 40 -16.17 4.04 1.71
N HIS A 41 -16.26 2.84 1.13
CA HIS A 41 -16.93 1.67 1.71
C HIS A 41 -15.89 0.61 2.11
N VAL A 42 -15.25 0.85 3.25
CA VAL A 42 -14.23 -0.05 3.80
C VAL A 42 -14.79 -1.45 4.03
N ARG A 43 -14.15 -2.47 3.45
CA ARG A 43 -14.47 -3.89 3.66
C ARG A 43 -13.19 -4.70 3.59
N GLU A 44 -12.99 -5.64 4.50
CA GLU A 44 -11.81 -6.51 4.46
C GLU A 44 -11.77 -7.34 3.16
N PRO A 45 -10.59 -7.54 2.55
CA PRO A 45 -9.27 -7.03 2.94
C PRO A 45 -8.89 -5.68 2.31
N PHE A 46 -9.86 -4.89 1.83
CA PHE A 46 -9.67 -3.61 1.15
C PHE A 46 -9.96 -2.43 2.11
N VAL A 47 -8.99 -2.11 2.97
CA VAL A 47 -9.12 -1.08 4.00
C VAL A 47 -8.28 0.18 3.74
N GLY A 48 -7.18 0.03 3.01
CA GLY A 48 -6.36 1.13 2.51
C GLY A 48 -5.71 0.75 1.18
N PHE A 49 -5.51 1.73 0.30
CA PHE A 49 -4.84 1.53 -0.98
C PHE A 49 -3.90 2.67 -1.31
N TRP A 50 -2.90 2.40 -2.14
CA TRP A 50 -1.86 3.35 -2.54
C TRP A 50 -1.23 2.93 -3.88
N ALA A 51 -0.38 3.79 -4.44
CA ALA A 51 0.38 3.50 -5.65
C ALA A 51 1.89 3.58 -5.40
N ASP A 52 2.69 2.97 -6.28
CA ASP A 52 4.14 3.12 -6.29
C ASP A 52 4.65 3.87 -7.54
N GLY A 53 5.92 4.28 -7.51
CA GLY A 53 6.64 4.81 -8.66
C GLY A 53 8.09 5.18 -8.35
N ASP A 54 8.92 5.36 -9.40
CA ASP A 54 10.26 5.96 -9.25
C ASP A 54 10.19 7.42 -9.73
N PRO A 55 10.39 8.40 -8.83
CA PRO A 55 10.31 9.81 -9.20
C PRO A 55 11.46 10.28 -10.12
N ARG A 56 12.47 9.44 -10.38
CA ARG A 56 13.62 9.76 -11.24
C ARG A 56 13.47 9.24 -12.65
N THR A 57 12.58 8.27 -12.88
CA THR A 57 12.45 7.58 -14.16
C THR A 57 10.99 7.30 -14.47
N PHE A 58 10.57 7.63 -15.68
CA PHE A 58 9.25 7.20 -16.16
C PHE A 58 9.17 5.66 -16.14
N GLY A 59 8.09 5.13 -15.58
CA GLY A 59 7.96 3.71 -15.35
C GLY A 59 6.56 3.34 -14.87
N PRO A 60 6.36 2.05 -14.55
CA PRO A 60 5.08 1.55 -14.08
C PRO A 60 4.68 2.17 -12.74
N SER A 61 3.38 2.30 -12.54
CA SER A 61 2.74 2.69 -11.29
C SER A 61 1.71 1.63 -10.94
N ARG A 62 1.94 0.90 -9.85
CA ARG A 62 1.15 -0.28 -9.48
C ARG A 62 0.25 0.04 -8.31
N LEU A 63 -0.94 -0.53 -8.32
CA LEU A 63 -1.93 -0.34 -7.25
C LEU A 63 -1.76 -1.42 -6.18
N TYR A 64 -1.69 -1.00 -4.92
CA TYR A 64 -1.60 -1.87 -3.76
C TYR A 64 -2.78 -1.63 -2.82
N PHE A 65 -3.13 -2.64 -2.04
CA PHE A 65 -4.08 -2.51 -0.95
C PHE A 65 -3.77 -3.45 0.21
N THR A 66 -4.35 -3.17 1.37
CA THR A 66 -4.08 -3.90 2.62
C THR A 66 -5.33 -4.09 3.47
N ASP A 67 -5.27 -5.13 4.30
CA ASP A 67 -6.23 -5.39 5.38
C ASP A 67 -6.21 -4.30 6.46
N GLY A 68 -7.17 -4.32 7.37
CA GLY A 68 -7.33 -3.32 8.43
C GLY A 68 -6.22 -3.27 9.48
N ARG A 69 -5.18 -4.11 9.37
CA ARG A 69 -4.03 -4.15 10.28
C ARG A 69 -2.68 -3.95 9.58
N GLY A 70 -2.67 -3.88 8.25
CA GLY A 70 -1.42 -3.81 7.50
C GLY A 70 -0.65 -5.14 7.43
N GLU A 71 -1.26 -6.29 7.76
CA GLU A 71 -0.50 -7.55 7.86
C GLU A 71 -0.31 -8.21 6.51
N ARG A 72 -1.31 -8.06 5.65
CA ARG A 72 -1.35 -8.62 4.31
C ARG A 72 -1.48 -7.47 3.32
N VAL A 73 -0.54 -7.42 2.39
CA VAL A 73 -0.56 -6.50 1.27
C VAL A 73 -0.82 -7.30 0.01
N TRP A 74 -1.62 -6.73 -0.87
CA TRP A 74 -1.82 -7.22 -2.21
C TRP A 74 -1.51 -6.14 -3.23
N ARG A 75 -1.10 -6.58 -4.41
CA ARG A 75 -0.82 -5.73 -5.56
C ARG A 75 -1.68 -6.18 -6.73
N LEU A 76 -2.24 -5.25 -7.50
CA LEU A 76 -2.85 -5.62 -8.78
C LEU A 76 -1.76 -6.20 -9.71
N PRO A 77 -2.07 -7.23 -10.51
CA PRO A 77 -1.15 -7.74 -11.50
C PRO A 77 -0.73 -6.65 -12.48
N ASP A 78 0.56 -6.64 -12.82
CA ASP A 78 1.14 -5.69 -13.77
C ASP A 78 2.09 -6.47 -14.71
N PRO A 79 1.67 -6.74 -15.96
CA PRO A 79 0.41 -6.31 -16.60
C PRO A 79 -0.82 -7.11 -16.13
N MET A 80 -2.02 -6.52 -16.24
CA MET A 80 -3.29 -7.25 -16.15
C MET A 80 -3.59 -7.96 -17.47
N SER A 81 -4.05 -9.20 -17.42
CA SER A 81 -4.40 -10.00 -18.60
C SER A 81 -5.90 -10.01 -18.93
N ASP A 82 -6.74 -9.51 -18.03
CA ASP A 82 -8.20 -9.45 -18.15
C ASP A 82 -8.72 -8.20 -17.41
N GLU A 83 -9.96 -7.79 -17.67
CA GLU A 83 -10.64 -6.69 -16.96
C GLU A 83 -10.70 -6.93 -15.44
N ARG A 84 -10.74 -8.19 -15.03
CA ARG A 84 -10.76 -8.63 -13.63
C ARG A 84 -9.74 -9.72 -13.41
N GLN A 85 -8.83 -9.50 -12.48
CA GLN A 85 -7.81 -10.47 -12.13
C GLN A 85 -7.58 -10.51 -10.63
N VAL A 86 -7.28 -11.71 -10.11
CA VAL A 86 -6.99 -11.89 -8.70
C VAL A 86 -5.70 -11.15 -8.35
N PRO A 87 -5.70 -10.30 -7.31
CA PRO A 87 -4.51 -9.58 -6.87
C PRO A 87 -3.43 -10.52 -6.31
N GLU A 88 -2.18 -10.16 -6.52
CA GLU A 88 -1.01 -10.92 -6.09
C GLU A 88 -0.67 -10.59 -4.64
N ARG A 89 -0.22 -11.59 -3.89
CA ARG A 89 0.28 -11.35 -2.53
C ARG A 89 1.61 -10.60 -2.60
N TRP A 90 1.77 -9.57 -1.76
CA TRP A 90 2.98 -8.75 -1.69
C TRP A 90 3.58 -8.72 -0.27
N PRO A 91 4.92 -8.79 -0.13
CA PRO A 91 5.86 -9.25 -1.16
C PRO A 91 5.60 -10.72 -1.55
N PRO A 92 6.02 -11.15 -2.75
CA PRO A 92 5.86 -12.53 -3.18
C PRO A 92 6.73 -13.47 -2.32
N GLY A 93 6.17 -14.59 -1.87
CA GLY A 93 6.94 -15.68 -1.25
C GLY A 93 7.25 -15.55 0.25
N ARG A 94 6.28 -15.10 1.07
CA ARG A 94 6.38 -15.24 2.54
C ARG A 94 5.68 -16.51 3.03
#